data_AF-A0AAF0ZWK7-F1
#
_entry.id   AF-A0AAF0ZWK7-F1
#
_cell.length_a   1.000
_cell.length_b   1.000
_cell.length_c   1.000
_cell.angle_alpha   90.00
_cell.angle_beta   90.00
_cell.angle_gamma   90.00
#
_symmetry.space_group_name_H-M   'P 1'
#
loop_
_entity.id
_entity.type
_entity.pdbx_description
1 polymer ?
#
loop_
_entity_poly.entity_id
_entity_poly.type
_entity_poly.pdbx_seq_one_letter_code
_entity_poly.pdbx_strand_id
1 'polypeptide(L)'
;MVVQTAQAAEELFKNHDVSFADRFIPDVNQAHNYYQGSLAIGRYGSFWRFQRRICTVEMFVHKKISETVPVRRKCVDDMLKWIEKAVNSAEKGSGIEVTRFLFLASFNMLGNLILSKDLADPESKEASEFFNAMKGINECAGIANISDIFPSLRKFDLQSLRKKMT
;
A
#
# COMPACT_ATOMS: atom_id res chain seq x y z
N MET A 1 -6.08 7.79 -22.75
CA MET A 1 -7.15 6.83 -23.09
C MET A 1 -7.90 6.50 -21.82
N VAL A 2 -9.24 6.45 -21.87
CA VAL A 2 -10.08 6.06 -20.72
C VAL A 2 -10.93 4.87 -21.15
N VAL A 3 -10.85 3.76 -20.42
CA VAL A 3 -11.65 2.54 -20.69
C VAL A 3 -12.89 2.58 -19.81
N GLN A 4 -14.07 2.59 -20.43
CA GLN A 4 -15.35 2.81 -19.72
C GLN A 4 -16.36 1.66 -19.91
N THR A 5 -16.02 0.61 -20.65
CA THR A 5 -16.90 -0.56 -20.85
C THR A 5 -16.17 -1.86 -20.53
N ALA A 6 -16.94 -2.86 -20.09
CA ALA A 6 -16.40 -4.19 -19.79
C ALA A 6 -15.79 -4.85 -21.03
N GLN A 7 -16.43 -4.70 -22.19
CA GLN A 7 -15.93 -5.23 -23.46
C GLN A 7 -14.58 -4.63 -23.84
N ALA A 8 -14.42 -3.30 -23.73
CA ALA A 8 -13.15 -2.64 -24.02
C ALA A 8 -12.05 -3.01 -23.00
N ALA A 9 -12.41 -3.19 -21.73
CA ALA A 9 -11.48 -3.66 -20.70
C ALA A 9 -11.03 -5.11 -20.97
N GLU A 10 -11.96 -5.98 -21.37
CA GLU A 10 -11.65 -7.36 -21.74
C GLU A 10 -10.67 -7.41 -22.91
N GLU A 11 -10.94 -6.65 -23.98
CA GLU A 11 -10.07 -6.57 -25.14
C GLU A 11 -8.66 -6.11 -24.75
N LEU A 12 -8.57 -5.03 -23.96
CA LEU A 12 -7.29 -4.47 -23.53
C LEU A 12 -6.50 -5.44 -22.64
N PHE A 13 -7.14 -6.05 -21.63
CA PHE A 13 -6.47 -6.86 -20.62
C PHE A 13 -6.32 -8.34 -20.99
N LYS A 14 -6.95 -8.83 -22.06
CA LYS A 14 -6.77 -10.21 -22.54
C LYS A 14 -5.96 -10.29 -23.83
N ASN A 15 -6.22 -9.40 -24.79
CA ASN A 15 -5.65 -9.50 -26.15
C ASN A 15 -4.49 -8.52 -26.39
N HIS A 16 -4.41 -7.45 -25.58
CA HIS A 16 -3.37 -6.41 -25.71
C HIS A 16 -2.62 -6.14 -24.40
N ASP A 17 -2.69 -7.06 -23.45
CA ASP A 17 -2.23 -6.87 -22.07
C ASP A 17 -0.76 -6.45 -21.96
N VAL A 18 0.14 -7.11 -22.70
CA VAL A 18 1.58 -6.81 -22.68
C VAL A 18 1.88 -5.41 -23.21
N SER A 19 1.16 -4.94 -24.24
CA SER A 19 1.34 -3.60 -24.80
C SER A 19 0.94 -2.49 -23.83
N PHE A 20 0.05 -2.79 -22.88
CA PHE A 20 -0.44 -1.86 -21.86
C PHE A 20 0.01 -2.24 -20.44
N ALA A 21 0.99 -3.14 -20.30
CA ALA A 21 1.42 -3.65 -19.00
C ALA A 21 2.24 -2.62 -18.19
N ASP A 22 2.85 -1.64 -18.87
CA ASP A 22 3.66 -0.61 -18.22
C ASP A 22 2.80 0.48 -17.56
N ARG A 23 3.36 1.16 -16.56
CA ARG A 23 2.65 2.12 -15.73
C ARG A 23 3.25 3.50 -15.83
N PHE A 24 2.38 4.51 -15.83
CA PHE A 24 2.81 5.87 -15.55
C PHE A 24 3.34 5.94 -14.11
N ILE A 25 4.51 6.55 -13.92
CA ILE A 25 5.13 6.73 -12.60
C ILE A 25 4.99 8.19 -12.20
N PRO A 26 4.10 8.51 -11.24
CA PRO A 26 3.98 9.84 -10.66
C PRO A 26 5.33 10.34 -10.14
N ASP A 27 5.57 11.64 -10.25
CA ASP A 27 6.83 12.27 -9.84
C ASP A 27 7.12 12.09 -8.36
N VAL A 28 6.07 12.10 -7.55
CA VAL A 28 6.15 11.84 -6.12
C VAL A 28 6.76 10.47 -5.81
N ASN A 29 6.48 9.45 -6.65
CA ASN A 29 7.00 8.10 -6.49
C ASN A 29 8.44 7.91 -7.01
N GLN A 30 9.05 8.98 -7.53
CA GLN A 30 10.48 8.98 -7.84
C GLN A 30 11.35 9.34 -6.64
N ALA A 31 10.76 9.83 -5.54
CA ALA A 31 11.44 9.95 -4.26
C ALA A 31 12.09 8.61 -3.89
N HIS A 32 13.37 8.66 -3.51
CA HIS A 32 14.19 7.48 -3.16
C HIS A 32 14.19 6.35 -4.20
N ASN A 33 13.88 6.63 -5.47
CA ASN A 33 13.71 5.62 -6.51
C ASN A 33 12.67 4.53 -6.14
N TYR A 34 11.64 4.88 -5.35
CA TYR A 34 10.66 3.92 -4.82
C TYR A 34 10.02 3.03 -5.91
N TYR A 35 9.74 3.60 -7.08
CA TYR A 35 9.17 2.85 -8.21
C TYR A 35 10.04 1.67 -8.67
N GLN A 36 11.36 1.69 -8.47
CA GLN A 36 12.26 0.62 -8.96
C GLN A 36 12.06 -0.69 -8.20
N GLY A 37 11.73 -0.62 -6.91
CA GLY A 37 11.49 -1.78 -6.05
C GLY A 37 10.01 -2.16 -5.91
N SER A 38 9.09 -1.33 -6.41
CA SER A 38 7.66 -1.45 -6.11
C SER A 38 6.94 -2.38 -7.08
N LEU A 39 6.21 -3.35 -6.53
CA LEU A 39 5.31 -4.20 -7.31
C LEU A 39 4.05 -3.43 -7.79
N ALA A 40 3.64 -2.38 -7.06
CA ALA A 40 2.39 -1.64 -7.29
C ALA A 40 2.50 -0.58 -8.39
N ILE A 41 3.68 0.02 -8.57
CA ILE A 41 3.91 1.12 -9.53
C ILE A 41 5.16 0.95 -10.39
N GLY A 42 5.95 -0.11 -10.16
CA GLY A 42 7.16 -0.36 -10.93
C GLY A 42 6.87 -0.67 -12.39
N ARG A 43 7.87 -0.40 -13.24
CA ARG A 43 7.77 -0.65 -14.68
C ARG A 43 7.73 -2.13 -14.97
N TYR A 44 6.97 -2.50 -15.99
CA TYR A 44 6.94 -3.88 -16.45
C TYR A 44 8.31 -4.30 -17.00
N GLY A 45 8.83 -5.43 -16.54
CA GLY A 45 10.17 -5.90 -16.88
C GLY A 45 10.51 -7.24 -16.25
N SER A 46 11.73 -7.73 -16.47
CA SER A 46 12.20 -9.00 -15.88
C SER A 46 12.16 -8.98 -14.35
N PHE A 47 12.63 -7.89 -13.73
CA PHE A 47 12.63 -7.74 -12.28
C PHE A 47 11.21 -7.69 -11.69
N TRP A 48 10.32 -6.87 -12.27
CA TRP A 48 8.93 -6.81 -11.83
C TRP A 48 8.23 -8.18 -11.96
N ARG A 49 8.44 -8.90 -13.09
CA ARG A 49 7.89 -10.25 -13.28
C ARG A 49 8.42 -11.24 -12.26
N PHE A 50 9.70 -11.14 -11.90
CA PHE A 50 10.31 -11.96 -10.86
C PHE A 50 9.64 -11.72 -9.49
N GLN A 51 9.49 -10.45 -9.08
CA GLN A 51 8.77 -10.10 -7.85
C GLN A 51 7.32 -10.61 -7.88
N ARG A 52 6.61 -10.40 -9.00
CA ARG A 52 5.23 -10.87 -9.18
C ARG A 52 5.13 -12.39 -9.06
N ARG A 53 6.09 -13.12 -9.60
CA ARG A 53 6.16 -14.58 -9.52
C ARG A 53 6.37 -15.05 -8.08
N ILE A 54 7.28 -14.44 -7.33
CA ILE A 54 7.47 -14.75 -5.90
C ILE A 54 6.16 -14.59 -5.15
N CYS A 55 5.49 -13.44 -5.27
CA CYS A 55 4.22 -13.22 -4.58
C CYS A 55 3.17 -14.26 -4.99
N THR A 56 3.04 -14.54 -6.28
CA THR A 56 2.01 -15.45 -6.80
C THR A 56 2.25 -16.89 -6.37
N VAL A 57 3.50 -17.37 -6.38
CA VAL A 57 3.86 -18.78 -6.14
C VAL A 57 4.10 -19.07 -4.65
N GLU A 58 4.65 -18.12 -3.90
CA GLU A 58 5.06 -18.36 -2.51
C GLU A 58 4.10 -17.78 -1.48
N MET A 59 3.39 -16.68 -1.82
CA MET A 59 2.55 -15.96 -0.85
C MET A 59 1.06 -16.17 -1.09
N PHE A 60 0.63 -16.13 -2.35
CA PHE A 60 -0.79 -16.08 -2.72
C PHE A 60 -1.33 -17.38 -3.32
N VAL A 61 -0.56 -18.47 -3.29
CA VAL A 61 -1.09 -19.79 -3.65
C VAL A 61 -2.13 -20.25 -2.64
N HIS A 62 -3.14 -20.98 -3.12
CA HIS A 62 -4.26 -21.46 -2.30
C HIS A 62 -3.79 -22.14 -1.01
N LYS A 63 -2.82 -23.07 -1.11
CA LYS A 63 -2.25 -23.77 0.05
C LYS A 63 -1.74 -22.79 1.12
N LYS A 64 -0.98 -21.77 0.72
CA LYS A 64 -0.42 -20.75 1.63
C LYS A 64 -1.50 -19.87 2.23
N ILE A 65 -2.50 -19.49 1.44
CA ILE A 65 -3.67 -18.75 1.94
C ILE A 65 -4.44 -19.57 2.99
N SER A 66 -4.60 -20.88 2.79
CA SER A 66 -5.25 -21.78 3.77
C SER A 66 -4.41 -21.96 5.03
N GLU A 67 -3.11 -22.21 4.91
CA GLU A 67 -2.18 -22.38 6.04
C GLU A 67 -2.14 -21.16 6.96
N THR A 68 -2.40 -19.98 6.40
CA THR A 68 -2.28 -18.69 7.09
C THR A 68 -3.59 -18.22 7.74
N VAL A 69 -4.67 -19.00 7.66
CA VAL A 69 -5.95 -18.71 8.35
C VAL A 69 -5.77 -18.42 9.84
N PRO A 70 -5.00 -19.21 10.63
CA PRO A 70 -4.84 -18.95 12.06
C PRO A 70 -4.18 -17.60 12.33
N VAL A 71 -3.16 -17.24 11.55
CA VAL A 71 -2.47 -15.94 11.65
C VAL A 71 -3.42 -14.81 11.34
N ARG A 72 -4.19 -14.90 10.25
CA ARG A 72 -5.16 -13.86 9.90
C ARG A 72 -6.24 -13.70 10.97
N ARG A 73 -6.73 -14.80 11.55
CA ARG A 73 -7.70 -14.76 12.65
C ARG A 73 -7.11 -14.07 13.88
N LYS A 74 -5.89 -14.44 14.29
CA LYS A 74 -5.16 -13.77 15.38
C LYS A 74 -5.09 -12.25 15.14
N CYS A 75 -4.66 -11.81 13.96
CA CYS A 75 -4.54 -10.38 13.65
C CYS A 75 -5.90 -9.65 13.73
N VAL A 76 -6.99 -10.30 13.32
CA VAL A 76 -8.36 -9.74 13.46
C VAL A 76 -8.78 -9.69 14.93
N ASP A 77 -8.54 -10.75 15.70
CA ASP A 77 -8.88 -10.81 17.12
C ASP A 77 -8.12 -9.74 17.91
N ASP A 78 -6.83 -9.54 17.60
CA ASP A 78 -6.01 -8.50 18.23
C ASP A 78 -6.48 -7.09 17.84
N MET A 79 -6.86 -6.88 16.57
CA MET A 79 -7.48 -5.62 16.12
C MET A 79 -8.76 -5.31 16.91
N LEU A 80 -9.63 -6.30 17.11
CA LEU A 80 -10.87 -6.13 17.86
C LEU A 80 -10.60 -5.76 19.33
N LYS A 81 -9.62 -6.42 19.97
CA LYS A 81 -9.20 -6.07 21.33
C LYS A 81 -8.67 -4.64 21.44
N TRP A 82 -7.89 -4.19 20.46
CA TRP A 82 -7.38 -2.82 20.44
C TRP A 82 -8.50 -1.79 20.30
N ILE A 83 -9.46 -2.07 19.41
CA ILE A 83 -10.65 -1.23 19.24
C ILE A 83 -11.45 -1.18 20.53
N GLU A 84 -11.72 -2.33 21.16
CA GLU A 84 -12.45 -2.40 22.43
C GLU A 84 -11.74 -1.60 23.54
N LYS A 85 -10.42 -1.78 23.69
CA LYS A 85 -9.61 -1.02 24.64
C LYS A 85 -9.70 0.49 24.38
N ALA A 86 -9.57 0.90 23.12
CA ALA A 86 -9.65 2.30 22.72
C ALA A 86 -11.02 2.90 23.06
N VAL A 87 -12.12 2.22 22.70
CA VAL A 87 -13.49 2.65 23.02
C VAL A 87 -13.69 2.78 24.53
N ASN A 88 -13.20 1.82 25.32
CA ASN A 88 -13.35 1.85 26.79
C ASN A 88 -12.53 2.96 27.46
N SER A 89 -11.41 3.37 26.85
CA SER A 89 -10.57 4.48 27.34
C SER A 89 -11.02 5.85 26.86
N ALA A 90 -11.91 5.91 25.87
CA ALA A 90 -12.34 7.14 25.23
C ALA A 90 -13.35 7.89 26.12
N GLU A 91 -13.32 9.23 26.09
CA GLU A 91 -14.31 10.04 26.79
C GLU A 91 -15.71 9.76 26.21
N LYS A 92 -16.74 9.79 27.07
CA LYS A 92 -18.12 9.57 26.62
C LYS A 92 -18.49 10.59 25.53
N GLY A 93 -18.87 10.08 24.36
CA GLY A 93 -19.23 10.90 23.20
C GLY A 93 -18.06 11.22 22.26
N SER A 94 -16.83 10.81 22.58
CA SER A 94 -15.69 10.89 21.66
C SER A 94 -15.65 9.69 20.70
N GLY A 95 -15.16 9.92 19.48
CA GLY A 95 -14.98 8.87 18.45
C GLY A 95 -13.54 8.36 18.41
N ILE A 96 -13.34 7.18 17.82
CA ILE A 96 -12.01 6.58 17.61
C ILE A 96 -11.68 6.47 16.12
N GLU A 97 -10.39 6.62 15.76
CA GLU A 97 -9.91 6.45 14.37
C GLU A 97 -9.67 4.95 14.08
N VAL A 98 -10.71 4.25 13.58
CA VAL A 98 -10.64 2.80 13.28
C VAL A 98 -9.60 2.46 12.22
N THR A 99 -9.34 3.37 11.27
CA THR A 99 -8.35 3.22 10.20
C THR A 99 -6.96 2.89 10.73
N ARG A 100 -6.58 3.44 11.89
CA ARG A 100 -5.30 3.15 12.54
C ARG A 100 -5.18 1.67 12.90
N PHE A 101 -6.20 1.10 13.54
CA PHE A 101 -6.18 -0.31 13.95
C PHE A 101 -6.20 -1.26 12.76
N LEU A 102 -6.97 -0.93 11.71
CA LEU A 102 -6.99 -1.67 10.44
C LEU A 102 -5.61 -1.71 9.77
N PHE A 103 -4.93 -0.56 9.72
CA PHE A 103 -3.58 -0.46 9.15
C PHE A 103 -2.59 -1.32 9.94
N LEU A 104 -2.55 -1.18 11.26
CA LEU A 104 -1.63 -1.94 12.12
C LEU A 104 -1.89 -3.44 12.06
N ALA A 105 -3.15 -3.87 12.05
CA ALA A 105 -3.52 -5.27 11.92
C ALA A 105 -3.09 -5.84 10.55
N SER A 106 -3.26 -5.08 9.48
CA SER A 106 -2.80 -5.47 8.13
C SER A 106 -1.27 -5.54 8.05
N PHE A 107 -0.58 -4.60 8.70
CA PHE A 107 0.88 -4.57 8.74
C PHE A 107 1.44 -5.74 9.56
N ASN A 108 0.86 -6.04 10.71
CA ASN A 108 1.21 -7.23 11.50
C ASN A 108 0.87 -8.52 10.77
N MET A 109 -0.24 -8.57 10.02
CA MET A 109 -0.56 -9.72 9.18
C MET A 109 0.56 -9.97 8.18
N LEU A 110 0.98 -8.95 7.41
CA LEU A 110 2.12 -9.09 6.48
C LEU A 110 3.41 -9.46 7.21
N GLY A 111 3.67 -8.87 8.38
CA GLY A 111 4.78 -9.21 9.24
C GLY A 111 4.84 -10.68 9.65
N ASN A 112 3.71 -11.24 10.09
CA ASN A 112 3.63 -12.65 10.47
C ASN A 112 3.78 -13.55 9.24
N LEU A 113 3.21 -13.16 8.09
CA LEU A 113 3.28 -13.95 6.86
C LEU A 113 4.70 -14.03 6.28
N ILE A 114 5.46 -12.94 6.37
CA ILE A 114 6.77 -12.82 5.70
C ILE A 114 7.92 -13.03 6.68
N LEU A 115 7.78 -12.52 7.91
CA LEU A 115 8.85 -12.43 8.91
C LEU A 115 8.53 -13.20 10.20
N SER A 116 7.36 -13.86 10.27
CA SER A 116 6.89 -14.58 11.47
C SER A 116 6.88 -13.73 12.75
N LYS A 117 6.66 -12.43 12.63
CA LYS A 117 6.62 -11.49 13.77
C LYS A 117 5.58 -10.38 13.57
N ASP A 118 5.04 -9.91 14.68
CA ASP A 118 4.31 -8.65 14.73
C ASP A 118 5.30 -7.49 14.48
N LEU A 119 4.90 -6.49 13.70
CA LEU A 119 5.76 -5.37 13.28
C LEU A 119 5.44 -4.06 14.00
N ALA A 120 4.26 -3.96 14.58
CA ALA A 120 3.79 -2.77 15.23
C ALA A 120 2.88 -3.11 16.40
N ASP A 121 3.03 -2.37 17.50
CA ASP A 121 2.13 -2.40 18.64
C ASP A 121 1.34 -1.08 18.64
N PRO A 122 0.00 -1.07 18.69
CA PRO A 122 -0.77 0.18 18.72
C PRO A 122 -0.40 1.13 19.87
N GLU A 123 0.18 0.63 20.96
CA GLU A 123 0.62 1.44 22.10
C GLU A 123 2.06 1.94 21.97
N SER A 124 2.82 1.40 21.02
CA SER A 124 4.18 1.86 20.72
C SER A 124 4.17 3.22 20.03
N LYS A 125 5.09 4.08 20.47
CA LYS A 125 5.32 5.38 19.85
C LYS A 125 5.79 5.22 18.41
N GLU A 126 6.67 4.25 18.16
CA GLU A 126 7.23 3.92 16.84
C GLU A 126 6.14 3.50 15.87
N ALA A 127 5.16 2.70 16.31
CA ALA A 127 4.02 2.32 15.49
C ALA A 127 3.13 3.52 15.12
N SER A 128 2.95 4.47 16.05
CA SER A 128 2.20 5.70 15.78
C SER A 128 2.96 6.63 14.82
N GLU A 129 4.27 6.78 14.99
CA GLU A 129 5.12 7.54 14.08
C GLU A 129 5.12 6.93 12.68
N PHE A 130 5.23 5.61 12.58
CA PHE A 130 5.15 4.87 11.32
C PHE A 130 3.79 5.04 10.63
N PHE A 131 2.68 4.91 11.36
CA PHE A 131 1.34 5.15 10.82
C PHE A 131 1.19 6.56 10.27
N ASN A 132 1.63 7.57 11.02
CA ASN A 132 1.56 8.97 10.59
C ASN A 132 2.44 9.24 9.35
N ALA A 133 3.64 8.65 9.29
CA ALA A 133 4.50 8.74 8.11
C ALA A 133 3.83 8.11 6.88
N MET A 134 3.27 6.91 7.03
CA MET A 134 2.54 6.22 5.95
C MET A 134 1.29 6.98 5.52
N LYS A 135 0.58 7.61 6.46
CA LYS A 135 -0.55 8.51 6.15
C LYS A 135 -0.09 9.70 5.31
N GLY A 136 0.98 10.38 5.70
CA GLY A 136 1.56 11.50 4.93
C GLY A 136 2.04 11.08 3.54
N ILE A 137 2.60 9.88 3.41
CA ILE A 137 2.96 9.29 2.09
C ILE A 137 1.69 9.11 1.24
N ASN A 138 0.64 8.48 1.78
CA ASN A 138 -0.60 8.28 1.03
C ASN A 138 -1.26 9.61 0.63
N GLU A 139 -1.25 10.61 1.50
CA GLU A 139 -1.75 11.95 1.21
C GLU A 139 -0.97 12.59 0.06
N CYS A 140 0.37 12.58 0.11
CA CYS A 140 1.20 13.14 -0.96
C CYS A 140 1.03 12.39 -2.29
N ALA A 141 0.87 11.06 -2.25
CA ALA A 141 0.62 10.23 -3.44
C ALA A 141 -0.76 10.48 -4.07
N GLY A 142 -1.75 10.90 -3.27
CA GLY A 142 -3.11 11.18 -3.73
C GLY A 142 -3.32 12.58 -4.32
N ILE A 143 -2.36 13.50 -4.13
CA ILE A 143 -2.47 14.87 -4.65
C ILE A 143 -2.13 14.89 -6.14
N ALA A 144 -3.00 15.54 -6.94
CA ALA A 144 -2.70 15.83 -8.33
C ALA A 144 -1.46 16.73 -8.44
N ASN A 145 -0.39 16.20 -9.03
CA ASN A 145 0.89 16.86 -9.10
C ASN A 145 1.06 17.57 -10.46
N ILE A 146 1.32 18.86 -10.45
CA ILE A 146 1.61 19.70 -11.62
C ILE A 146 2.80 19.15 -12.39
N SER A 147 3.80 18.58 -11.70
CA SER A 147 4.97 17.95 -12.32
C SER A 147 4.62 16.75 -13.21
N ASP A 148 3.48 16.09 -12.95
CA ASP A 148 3.00 14.96 -13.74
C ASP A 148 2.20 15.41 -14.97
N ILE A 149 1.60 16.60 -14.92
CA ILE A 149 0.84 17.21 -16.02
C ILE A 149 1.77 17.98 -16.96
N PHE A 150 2.74 18.70 -16.40
CA PHE A 150 3.70 19.52 -17.13
C PHE A 150 5.14 19.06 -16.82
N PRO A 151 5.66 18.06 -17.56
CA PRO A 151 6.98 17.47 -17.29
C PRO A 151 8.15 18.47 -17.31
N SER A 152 8.03 19.58 -18.03
CA SER A 152 9.03 20.66 -18.03
C SER A 152 9.20 21.34 -16.66
N LEU A 153 8.14 21.33 -15.82
CA LEU A 153 8.15 21.94 -14.49
C LEU A 153 8.63 20.99 -13.39
N ARG A 154 8.83 19.72 -13.70
CA ARG A 154 9.18 18.65 -12.76
C ARG A 154 10.41 18.93 -11.89
N LYS A 155 11.39 19.66 -12.43
CA LYS A 155 12.62 20.01 -11.72
C LYS A 155 12.36 20.94 -10.53
N PHE A 156 11.30 21.74 -10.59
CA PHE A 156 11.01 22.76 -9.58
C PHE A 156 10.24 22.22 -8.37
N ASP A 157 9.58 21.06 -8.50
CA ASP A 157 8.73 20.47 -7.43
C ASP A 157 7.81 21.52 -6.79
N LEU A 158 6.99 22.19 -7.60
CA LEU A 158 6.21 23.39 -7.20
C LEU A 158 5.26 23.15 -6.02
N GLN A 159 4.80 21.91 -5.82
CA GLN A 159 3.95 21.51 -4.68
C GLN A 159 4.75 20.87 -3.54
N SER A 160 6.08 20.76 -3.69
CA SER A 160 7.01 20.13 -2.76
C SER A 160 6.64 18.68 -2.39
N LEU A 161 5.92 17.98 -3.26
CA LEU A 161 5.39 16.63 -2.96
C LEU A 161 6.52 15.61 -2.94
N ARG A 162 7.47 15.71 -3.87
CA ARG A 162 8.63 14.83 -3.90
C ARG A 162 9.52 15.06 -2.68
N LYS A 163 9.70 16.33 -2.27
CA LYS A 163 10.42 16.69 -1.04
C LYS A 163 9.74 16.17 0.23
N LYS A 164 8.40 16.21 0.32
CA LYS A 164 7.65 15.67 1.48
C LYS A 164 7.75 14.14 1.62
N MET A 165 8.12 13.46 0.54
CA MET A 165 8.36 12.01 0.51
C MET A 165 9.81 11.62 0.83
N THR A 166 10.66 12.61 1.13
CA THR A 166 12.08 12.46 1.48
C THR A 166 12.32 12.85 2.92
#